data_AF-L1KK96-F1
#
_entry.id   AF-L1KK96-F1
#
_cell.length_a   1.000
_cell.length_b   1.000
_cell.length_c   1.000
_cell.angle_alpha   90.00
_cell.angle_beta   90.00
_cell.angle_gamma   90.00
#
_symmetry.space_group_name_H-M   'P 1'
#
loop_
_entity.id
_entity.type
_entity.pdbx_description
1 polymer ?
#
loop_
_entity_poly.entity_id
_entity_poly.type
_entity_poly.pdbx_seq_one_letter_code
_entity_poly.pdbx_strand_id
1 'polypeptide(L)'
;MRSRQAQLRVPHRSDTLLPHDQPLILVTGDTNPRRTRGRKVGHRRRSPTAYAPAAQYGNRLAKPFVLTSQNQFRLGPPPALDSRRYAADLAEVRAYGAVDSTARNAHQTETATFWLGSSLTLYTEPLRVALSRTDQGIAGQARLVALFHVALVDTQIATSDSKYAYERWRPVTAIRTSPTAPGVTRTYITWKQLSDENVDARGFSGIHTRSADEAGITLGENVARYVLRNAGRLLGSR
;
A
#
# COMPACT_ATOMS: atom_id res chain seq x y z
N MET A 1 49.39 50.80 -22.67
CA MET A 1 49.15 49.75 -23.70
C MET A 1 48.18 48.73 -23.13
N ARG A 2 47.05 48.50 -23.82
CA ARG A 2 45.89 47.69 -23.41
C ARG A 2 45.80 46.39 -24.22
N SER A 3 45.49 45.30 -23.52
CA SER A 3 44.61 44.13 -23.77
C SER A 3 44.31 43.50 -25.16
N ARG A 4 43.98 42.18 -25.08
CA ARG A 4 43.15 41.28 -25.95
C ARG A 4 43.94 40.43 -26.97
N GLN A 5 43.59 39.20 -27.36
CA GLN A 5 42.50 38.22 -27.09
C GLN A 5 42.94 36.88 -27.75
N ALA A 6 42.43 35.72 -27.33
CA ALA A 6 42.47 34.48 -28.14
C ALA A 6 41.04 33.92 -28.28
N GLN A 7 40.68 33.58 -29.51
CA GLN A 7 39.33 33.25 -30.00
C GLN A 7 39.01 31.75 -29.97
N LEU A 8 37.70 31.47 -29.89
CA LEU A 8 37.00 30.19 -29.97
C LEU A 8 36.90 29.69 -31.43
N ARG A 9 36.85 28.36 -31.66
CA ARG A 9 36.40 27.77 -32.94
C ARG A 9 35.45 26.58 -32.71
N VAL A 10 34.37 26.55 -33.49
CA VAL A 10 33.29 25.54 -33.55
C VAL A 10 33.26 24.96 -34.98
N PRO A 11 32.83 23.71 -35.19
CA PRO A 11 32.20 23.34 -36.46
C PRO A 11 30.83 22.66 -36.32
N HIS A 12 29.92 22.96 -37.27
CA HIS A 12 28.59 22.35 -37.45
C HIS A 12 28.45 21.68 -38.84
N ARG A 13 27.93 20.44 -38.83
CA ARG A 13 27.03 19.67 -39.74
C ARG A 13 27.08 19.75 -41.29
N SER A 14 27.00 18.59 -41.96
CA SER A 14 25.87 18.18 -42.88
C SER A 14 25.91 16.68 -43.33
N ASP A 15 24.72 16.03 -43.31
CA ASP A 15 24.08 14.94 -44.13
C ASP A 15 24.80 13.58 -44.44
N THR A 16 24.21 12.35 -44.36
CA THR A 16 23.03 11.80 -45.10
C THR A 16 22.62 10.34 -44.66
N LEU A 17 21.31 10.06 -44.48
CA LEU A 17 20.41 8.84 -44.62
C LEU A 17 20.66 7.37 -44.09
N LEU A 18 19.80 6.95 -43.11
CA LEU A 18 18.93 5.72 -42.89
C LEU A 18 19.50 4.26 -42.76
N PRO A 19 18.90 3.29 -41.95
CA PRO A 19 17.45 2.99 -41.81
C PRO A 19 16.89 2.67 -40.39
N HIS A 20 15.56 2.40 -40.39
CA HIS A 20 14.62 2.14 -39.30
C HIS A 20 14.90 0.90 -38.39
N ASP A 21 14.20 0.90 -37.24
CA ASP A 21 14.00 -0.16 -36.23
C ASP A 21 14.97 -0.22 -35.04
N GLN A 22 14.68 0.55 -33.97
CA GLN A 22 15.00 0.21 -32.57
C GLN A 22 13.99 0.83 -31.59
N PRO A 23 13.47 0.09 -30.60
CA PRO A 23 12.65 0.64 -29.53
C PRO A 23 13.49 1.51 -28.57
N LEU A 24 12.98 2.70 -28.24
CA LEU A 24 13.59 3.58 -27.25
C LEU A 24 13.28 3.08 -25.83
N ILE A 25 14.35 2.78 -25.10
CA ILE A 25 14.51 2.57 -23.64
C ILE A 25 14.65 1.09 -23.21
N LEU A 26 15.92 0.65 -23.21
CA LEU A 26 16.48 -0.48 -22.46
C LEU A 26 16.90 0.01 -21.06
N VAL A 27 16.33 -0.56 -19.99
CA VAL A 27 16.82 -0.32 -18.62
C VAL A 27 17.72 -1.49 -18.20
N THR A 28 19.03 -1.33 -18.39
CA THR A 28 20.06 -2.22 -17.82
C THR A 28 20.31 -1.89 -16.34
N GLY A 29 20.37 -2.92 -15.50
CA GLY A 29 20.67 -2.79 -14.08
C GLY A 29 22.11 -2.30 -13.82
N ASP A 30 22.22 -1.26 -13.00
CA ASP A 30 23.48 -0.67 -12.53
C ASP A 30 24.44 -1.72 -11.93
N THR A 31 25.59 -1.93 -12.58
CA THR A 31 26.75 -2.66 -12.07
C THR A 31 27.75 -1.69 -11.44
N ASN A 32 27.43 -1.18 -10.24
CA ASN A 32 28.44 -0.56 -9.38
C ASN A 32 28.89 -1.55 -8.28
N PRO A 33 30.06 -2.19 -8.43
CA PRO A 33 30.51 -3.28 -7.55
C PRO A 33 30.92 -2.85 -6.14
N ARG A 34 30.86 -1.55 -5.79
CA ARG A 34 31.25 -1.08 -4.44
C ARG A 34 30.09 -0.90 -3.46
N ARG A 35 28.84 -1.21 -3.84
CA ARG A 35 27.64 -1.09 -2.96
C ARG A 35 26.87 -2.38 -2.70
N THR A 36 27.30 -3.52 -3.25
CA THR A 36 26.56 -4.80 -3.24
C THR A 36 27.17 -5.89 -2.36
N ARG A 37 27.88 -5.55 -1.27
CA ARG A 37 28.17 -6.58 -0.25
C ARG A 37 26.91 -6.87 0.58
N GLY A 38 26.23 -7.96 0.22
CA GLY A 38 25.38 -8.74 1.14
C GLY A 38 23.85 -8.59 1.06
N ARG A 39 23.24 -7.98 0.02
CA ARG A 39 21.78 -7.80 -0.02
C ARG A 39 21.11 -8.61 -1.13
N LYS A 40 20.27 -9.58 -0.75
CA LYS A 40 19.54 -10.48 -1.66
C LYS A 40 18.42 -9.74 -2.41
N VAL A 41 18.19 -10.12 -3.66
CA VAL A 41 17.06 -9.67 -4.49
C VAL A 41 15.74 -9.99 -3.77
N GLY A 42 14.79 -9.05 -3.77
CA GLY A 42 13.45 -9.21 -3.17
C GLY A 42 13.26 -8.65 -1.77
N HIS A 43 14.32 -8.28 -1.04
CA HIS A 43 14.18 -7.61 0.27
C HIS A 43 13.82 -6.12 0.14
N ARG A 44 13.17 -5.57 1.18
CA ARG A 44 12.71 -4.18 1.26
C ARG A 44 13.84 -3.20 0.92
N ARG A 45 13.55 -2.30 -0.04
CA ARG A 45 14.35 -1.10 -0.34
C ARG A 45 13.61 0.14 0.17
N ARG A 46 14.36 1.17 0.56
CA ARG A 46 13.77 2.48 0.89
C ARG A 46 13.26 3.13 -0.40
N SER A 47 12.08 3.75 -0.36
CA SER A 47 11.50 4.40 -1.54
C SER A 47 12.38 5.57 -2.04
N PRO A 48 12.60 5.73 -3.36
CA PRO A 48 13.55 6.71 -3.92
C PRO A 48 13.24 8.17 -3.56
N THR A 49 11.97 8.49 -3.30
CA THR A 49 11.47 9.86 -3.16
C THR A 49 11.41 10.35 -1.70
N ALA A 50 11.78 9.52 -0.71
CA ALA A 50 11.84 9.97 0.69
C ALA A 50 12.85 9.25 1.60
N TYR A 51 13.41 8.10 1.19
CA TYR A 51 14.25 7.26 2.06
C TYR A 51 13.71 7.03 3.48
N ALA A 52 12.37 7.10 3.65
CA ALA A 52 11.75 7.07 4.96
C ALA A 52 12.05 5.74 5.68
N PRO A 53 12.29 5.77 7.00
CA PRO A 53 12.43 4.55 7.79
C PRO A 53 11.17 3.70 7.70
N ALA A 54 11.31 2.40 7.98
CA ALA A 54 10.16 1.51 7.97
C ALA A 54 9.14 1.96 9.02
N ALA A 55 8.00 2.49 8.58
CA ALA A 55 6.93 2.92 9.46
C ALA A 55 6.29 1.71 10.18
N GLN A 56 5.83 1.92 11.41
CA GLN A 56 5.02 0.96 12.18
C GLN A 56 5.73 -0.36 12.57
N TYR A 57 7.07 -0.40 12.58
CA TYR A 57 7.81 -1.55 13.12
C TYR A 57 7.39 -1.89 14.54
N GLY A 58 7.19 -0.88 15.39
CA GLY A 58 6.79 -1.06 16.79
C GLY A 58 5.46 -1.81 16.95
N ASN A 59 4.55 -1.75 15.97
CA ASN A 59 3.24 -2.42 16.07
C ASN A 59 3.40 -3.94 16.24
N ARG A 60 4.40 -4.56 15.62
CA ARG A 60 4.62 -6.01 15.76
C ARG A 60 5.09 -6.43 17.16
N LEU A 61 5.52 -5.46 17.98
CA LEU A 61 5.97 -5.67 19.36
C LEU A 61 4.90 -5.31 20.38
N ALA A 62 3.80 -4.68 19.96
CA ALA A 62 2.72 -4.31 20.85
C ALA A 62 2.04 -5.56 21.41
N LYS A 63 1.57 -5.46 22.65
CA LYS A 63 0.72 -6.48 23.26
C LYS A 63 -0.67 -6.44 22.61
N PRO A 64 -1.17 -7.54 22.01
CA PRO A 64 -2.53 -7.56 21.49
C PRO A 64 -3.57 -7.43 22.59
N PHE A 65 -4.75 -6.94 22.21
CA PHE A 65 -5.91 -6.85 23.11
C PHE A 65 -6.57 -8.21 23.31
N VAL A 66 -6.86 -8.93 22.22
CA VAL A 66 -7.59 -10.21 22.25
C VAL A 66 -6.77 -11.36 21.70
N LEU A 67 -5.92 -11.12 20.68
CA LEU A 67 -5.04 -12.15 20.14
C LEU A 67 -4.13 -12.73 21.22
N THR A 68 -3.82 -14.03 21.13
CA THR A 68 -2.90 -14.69 22.07
C THR A 68 -1.44 -14.30 21.83
N SER A 69 -1.10 -13.92 20.60
CA SER A 69 0.24 -13.53 20.17
C SER A 69 0.15 -12.75 18.85
N GLN A 70 1.20 -11.98 18.53
CA GLN A 70 1.25 -11.15 17.32
C GLN A 70 1.25 -11.97 16.03
N ASN A 71 1.75 -13.21 16.09
CA ASN A 71 1.84 -14.12 14.95
C ASN A 71 0.68 -15.12 14.85
N GLN A 72 -0.36 -15.00 15.70
CA GLN A 72 -1.51 -15.92 15.71
C GLN A 72 -2.15 -16.10 14.32
N PHE A 73 -2.19 -15.03 13.53
CA PHE A 73 -2.71 -15.03 12.16
C PHE A 73 -1.64 -14.65 11.12
N ARG A 74 -0.37 -14.99 11.39
CA ARG A 74 0.73 -14.71 10.45
C ARG A 74 0.42 -15.35 9.10
N LEU A 75 0.48 -14.54 8.04
CA LEU A 75 0.29 -15.00 6.67
C LEU A 75 1.44 -15.88 6.21
N GLY A 76 1.22 -16.68 5.17
CA GLY A 76 2.29 -17.36 4.46
C GLY A 76 3.24 -16.38 3.74
N PRO A 77 4.37 -16.88 3.20
CA PRO A 77 5.28 -16.04 2.42
C PRO A 77 4.59 -15.45 1.19
N PRO A 78 5.00 -14.26 0.74
CA PRO A 78 4.49 -13.70 -0.52
C PRO A 78 4.87 -14.58 -1.71
N PRO A 79 4.17 -14.43 -2.87
CA PRO A 79 4.51 -15.16 -4.08
C PRO A 79 6.00 -15.09 -4.44
N ALA A 80 6.56 -16.23 -4.87
CA ALA A 80 7.96 -16.34 -5.30
C ALA A 80 8.23 -15.42 -6.52
N LEU A 81 9.44 -14.88 -6.64
CA LEU A 81 9.75 -13.85 -7.67
C LEU A 81 9.66 -14.38 -9.11
N ASP A 82 9.86 -15.67 -9.29
CA ASP A 82 9.77 -16.41 -10.54
C ASP A 82 8.37 -16.99 -10.80
N SER A 83 7.42 -16.79 -9.88
CA SER A 83 6.07 -17.30 -10.02
C SER A 83 5.24 -16.50 -11.01
N ARG A 84 4.34 -17.19 -11.73
CA ARG A 84 3.31 -16.54 -12.57
C ARG A 84 2.47 -15.53 -11.80
N ARG A 85 2.17 -15.82 -10.52
CA ARG A 85 1.40 -14.91 -9.66
C ARG A 85 2.15 -13.61 -9.40
N TYR A 86 3.45 -13.67 -9.11
CA TYR A 86 4.28 -12.48 -8.93
C TYR A 86 4.39 -11.65 -10.21
N ALA A 87 4.52 -12.31 -11.37
CA ALA A 87 4.54 -11.63 -12.66
C ALA A 87 3.22 -10.90 -12.97
N ALA A 88 2.08 -11.52 -12.69
CA ALA A 88 0.76 -10.91 -12.86
C ALA A 88 0.55 -9.69 -11.94
N ASP A 89 0.89 -9.84 -10.66
CA ASP A 89 0.87 -8.76 -9.67
C ASP A 89 1.69 -7.55 -10.12
N LEU A 90 2.88 -7.80 -10.67
CA LEU A 90 3.76 -6.74 -11.17
C LEU A 90 3.21 -6.08 -12.43
N ALA A 91 2.60 -6.85 -13.34
CA ALA A 91 1.97 -6.31 -14.54
C ALA A 91 0.78 -5.40 -14.20
N GLU A 92 -0.06 -5.79 -13.25
CA GLU A 92 -1.19 -4.97 -12.77
C GLU A 92 -0.70 -3.64 -12.18
N VAL A 93 0.30 -3.68 -11.29
CA VAL A 93 0.85 -2.47 -10.69
C VAL A 93 1.51 -1.56 -11.75
N ARG A 94 2.18 -2.13 -12.76
CA ARG A 94 2.75 -1.35 -13.87
C ARG A 94 1.68 -0.68 -14.72
N ALA A 95 0.58 -1.38 -15.00
CA ALA A 95 -0.50 -0.85 -15.81
C ALA A 95 -1.23 0.30 -15.11
N TYR A 96 -1.63 0.11 -13.85
CA TYR A 96 -2.53 1.05 -13.16
C TYR A 96 -1.82 1.99 -12.19
N GLY A 97 -0.69 1.60 -11.62
CA GLY A 97 -0.05 2.30 -10.51
C GLY A 97 0.72 3.56 -10.88
N ALA A 98 0.97 3.82 -12.17
CA ALA A 98 1.64 5.04 -12.62
C ALA A 98 0.80 6.29 -12.30
N VAL A 99 1.46 7.41 -11.97
CA VAL A 99 0.78 8.69 -11.69
C VAL A 99 -0.08 9.12 -12.89
N ASP A 100 0.48 8.96 -14.08
CA ASP A 100 -0.07 9.27 -15.40
C ASP A 100 -0.54 8.01 -16.15
N SER A 101 -1.00 6.97 -15.42
CA SER A 101 -1.50 5.74 -16.03
C SER A 101 -2.56 6.04 -17.10
N THR A 102 -2.27 5.62 -18.33
CA THR A 102 -3.21 5.66 -19.46
C THR A 102 -4.19 4.48 -19.44
N ALA A 103 -3.95 3.48 -18.58
CA ALA A 103 -4.84 2.33 -18.40
C ALA A 103 -5.94 2.58 -17.36
N ARG A 104 -5.73 3.49 -16.39
CA ARG A 104 -6.77 3.87 -15.44
C ARG A 104 -7.81 4.76 -16.10
N ASN A 105 -9.08 4.41 -15.96
CA ASN A 105 -10.16 5.33 -16.26
C ASN A 105 -10.34 6.38 -15.13
N ALA A 106 -11.19 7.37 -15.37
CA ALA A 106 -11.45 8.46 -14.42
C ALA A 106 -11.96 7.93 -13.06
N HIS A 107 -12.88 6.96 -13.08
CA HIS A 107 -13.43 6.36 -11.86
C HIS A 107 -12.34 5.64 -11.04
N GLN A 108 -11.45 4.87 -11.67
CA GLN A 108 -10.34 4.19 -10.98
C GLN A 108 -9.36 5.17 -10.35
N THR A 109 -9.11 6.30 -11.02
CA THR A 109 -8.26 7.38 -10.48
C THR A 109 -8.92 8.05 -9.28
N GLU A 110 -10.23 8.32 -9.34
CA GLU A 110 -11.00 8.85 -8.21
C GLU A 110 -11.00 7.86 -7.03
N THR A 111 -11.28 6.57 -7.27
CA THR A 111 -11.25 5.52 -6.25
C THR A 111 -9.87 5.40 -5.59
N ALA A 112 -8.79 5.43 -6.38
CA ALA A 112 -7.42 5.46 -5.87
C ALA A 112 -7.18 6.67 -4.94
N THR A 113 -7.73 7.82 -5.31
CA THR A 113 -7.59 9.11 -4.61
C THR A 113 -8.43 9.18 -3.33
N PHE A 114 -9.65 8.63 -3.36
CA PHE A 114 -10.60 8.59 -2.25
C PHE A 114 -10.06 7.72 -1.10
N TRP A 115 -9.51 6.54 -1.43
CA TRP A 115 -8.99 5.58 -0.45
C TRP A 115 -7.49 5.74 -0.14
N LEU A 116 -6.87 6.85 -0.58
CA LEU A 116 -5.45 7.12 -0.32
C LEU A 116 -5.25 7.64 1.11
N GLY A 117 -5.12 6.72 2.07
CA GLY A 117 -4.91 7.07 3.47
C GLY A 117 -4.64 5.86 4.37
N SER A 118 -4.57 6.14 5.69
CA SER A 118 -4.51 5.11 6.72
C SER A 118 -5.90 4.50 6.92
N SER A 119 -5.99 3.17 7.02
CA SER A 119 -7.25 2.48 7.32
C SER A 119 -7.87 2.95 8.64
N LEU A 120 -7.07 3.31 9.66
CA LEU A 120 -7.59 3.88 10.90
C LEU A 120 -8.39 5.17 10.65
N THR A 121 -7.83 6.07 9.85
CA THR A 121 -8.47 7.34 9.51
C THR A 121 -9.69 7.12 8.61
N LEU A 122 -9.53 6.31 7.55
CA LEU A 122 -10.55 6.12 6.52
C LEU A 122 -11.79 5.36 7.03
N TYR A 123 -11.65 4.49 8.02
CA TYR A 123 -12.78 3.74 8.57
C TYR A 123 -13.48 4.45 9.75
N THR A 124 -13.00 5.62 10.18
CA THR A 124 -13.66 6.41 11.25
C THR A 124 -15.04 6.92 10.81
N GLU A 125 -15.18 7.41 9.58
CA GLU A 125 -16.49 7.88 9.06
C GLU A 125 -17.51 6.74 8.89
N PRO A 126 -17.15 5.58 8.30
CA PRO A 126 -18.02 4.42 8.31
C PRO A 126 -18.48 4.00 9.72
N LEU A 127 -17.60 4.04 10.73
CA LEU A 127 -17.99 3.77 12.12
C LEU A 127 -19.01 4.79 12.63
N ARG A 128 -18.82 6.09 12.34
CA ARG A 128 -19.78 7.15 12.71
C ARG A 128 -21.15 6.94 12.06
N VAL A 129 -21.19 6.55 10.78
CA VAL A 129 -22.42 6.20 10.08
C VAL A 129 -23.09 4.96 10.70
N ALA A 130 -22.30 3.96 11.11
CA ALA A 130 -22.83 2.79 11.79
C ALA A 130 -23.48 3.16 13.14
N LEU A 131 -22.82 4.06 13.89
CA LEU A 131 -23.33 4.57 15.17
C LEU A 131 -24.57 5.46 15.01
N SER A 132 -24.67 6.24 13.94
CA SER A 132 -25.86 7.08 13.73
C SER A 132 -27.09 6.29 13.29
N ARG A 133 -26.90 5.05 12.82
CA ARG A 133 -27.96 4.15 12.35
C ARG A 133 -28.29 3.03 13.32
N THR A 134 -27.60 2.94 14.46
CA THR A 134 -27.81 1.88 15.45
C THR A 134 -28.93 2.26 16.40
N ASP A 135 -29.70 1.27 16.85
CA ASP A 135 -30.75 1.41 17.88
C ASP A 135 -30.19 1.20 19.30
N GLN A 136 -28.90 0.88 19.41
CA GLN A 136 -28.25 0.60 20.68
C GLN A 136 -28.18 1.85 21.56
N GLY A 137 -28.44 1.68 22.86
CA GLY A 137 -28.17 2.70 23.86
C GLY A 137 -26.67 2.99 24.01
N ILE A 138 -26.32 4.00 24.82
CA ILE A 138 -24.94 4.49 25.00
C ILE A 138 -23.95 3.35 25.29
N ALA A 139 -24.31 2.40 26.16
CA ALA A 139 -23.46 1.25 26.47
C ALA A 139 -23.20 0.35 25.25
N GLY A 140 -24.21 0.10 24.41
CA GLY A 140 -24.06 -0.70 23.20
C GLY A 140 -23.25 0.04 22.12
N GLN A 141 -23.41 1.36 22.00
CA GLN A 141 -22.58 2.19 21.13
C GLN A 141 -21.12 2.20 21.57
N ALA A 142 -20.86 2.37 22.88
CA ALA A 142 -19.52 2.28 23.45
C ALA A 142 -18.89 0.91 23.18
N ARG A 143 -19.67 -0.17 23.32
CA ARG A 143 -19.24 -1.54 22.99
C ARG A 143 -18.90 -1.68 21.50
N LEU A 144 -19.68 -1.10 20.60
CA LEU A 144 -19.41 -1.11 19.16
C LEU A 144 -18.09 -0.40 18.83
N VAL A 145 -17.87 0.80 19.40
CA VAL A 145 -16.62 1.56 19.24
C VAL A 145 -15.43 0.77 19.77
N ALA A 146 -15.57 0.15 20.95
CA ALA A 146 -14.51 -0.65 21.55
C ALA A 146 -14.15 -1.87 20.69
N LEU A 147 -15.15 -2.64 20.24
CA LEU A 147 -14.95 -3.79 19.37
C LEU A 147 -14.27 -3.42 18.06
N PHE A 148 -14.71 -2.32 17.44
CA PHE A 148 -14.12 -1.81 16.21
C PHE A 148 -12.62 -1.50 16.39
N HIS A 149 -12.27 -0.74 17.43
CA HIS A 149 -10.87 -0.35 17.65
C HIS A 149 -10.00 -1.54 18.09
N VAL A 150 -10.52 -2.46 18.90
CA VAL A 150 -9.82 -3.69 19.26
C VAL A 150 -9.51 -4.51 18.00
N ALA A 151 -10.50 -4.76 17.14
CA ALA A 151 -10.30 -5.48 15.89
C ALA A 151 -9.29 -4.77 14.98
N LEU A 152 -9.39 -3.46 14.86
CA LEU A 152 -8.52 -2.66 14.00
C LEU A 152 -7.06 -2.63 14.51
N VAL A 153 -6.83 -2.49 15.82
CA VAL A 153 -5.48 -2.49 16.38
C VAL A 153 -4.85 -3.89 16.35
N ASP A 154 -5.57 -4.94 16.75
CA ASP A 154 -5.06 -6.31 16.67
C ASP A 154 -4.74 -6.72 15.22
N THR A 155 -5.52 -6.24 14.25
CA THR A 155 -5.25 -6.44 12.82
C THR A 155 -3.96 -5.73 12.39
N GLN A 156 -3.71 -4.50 12.87
CA GLN A 156 -2.46 -3.79 12.59
C GLN A 156 -1.24 -4.50 13.18
N ILE A 157 -1.38 -5.08 14.38
CA ILE A 157 -0.31 -5.87 15.02
C ILE A 157 0.02 -7.10 14.17
N ALA A 158 -0.98 -7.92 13.83
CA ALA A 158 -0.80 -9.14 13.03
C ALA A 158 -0.31 -8.84 11.60
N THR A 159 -0.78 -7.74 11.00
CA THR A 159 -0.29 -7.27 9.69
C THR A 159 1.17 -6.84 9.77
N SER A 160 1.55 -6.12 10.83
CA SER A 160 2.95 -5.71 11.04
C SER A 160 3.83 -6.95 11.23
N ASP A 161 3.44 -7.89 12.09
CA ASP A 161 4.14 -9.18 12.24
C ASP A 161 4.40 -9.86 10.88
N SER A 162 3.34 -10.06 10.08
CA SER A 162 3.46 -10.67 8.74
C SER A 162 4.37 -9.86 7.81
N LYS A 163 4.26 -8.53 7.80
CA LYS A 163 5.10 -7.65 6.94
C LYS A 163 6.58 -7.73 7.29
N TYR A 164 6.93 -7.92 8.56
CA TYR A 164 8.32 -7.97 9.03
C TYR A 164 8.85 -9.40 9.16
N ALA A 165 8.02 -10.43 9.08
CA ALA A 165 8.46 -11.81 8.95
C ALA A 165 9.12 -12.08 7.57
N TYR A 166 8.63 -11.45 6.50
CA TYR A 166 9.08 -11.70 5.12
C TYR A 166 9.84 -10.56 4.44
N GLU A 167 9.84 -9.36 5.03
CA GLU A 167 10.61 -8.17 4.60
C GLU A 167 10.69 -7.90 3.09
N ARG A 168 9.61 -8.14 2.35
CA ARG A 168 9.56 -8.05 0.89
C ARG A 168 9.59 -6.60 0.38
N TRP A 169 10.15 -6.35 -0.81
CA TRP A 169 10.05 -5.06 -1.50
C TRP A 169 8.61 -4.63 -1.72
N ARG A 170 8.36 -3.31 -1.64
CA ARG A 170 7.12 -2.69 -2.07
C ARG A 170 7.28 -2.31 -3.55
N PRO A 171 6.25 -2.46 -4.39
CA PRO A 171 6.23 -1.74 -5.66
C PRO A 171 6.39 -0.25 -5.34
N VAL A 172 7.38 0.41 -5.95
CA VAL A 172 7.56 1.86 -5.79
C VAL A 172 7.73 2.46 -7.18
N THR A 173 6.66 3.05 -7.69
CA THR A 173 6.68 4.06 -8.75
C THR A 173 5.40 4.90 -8.67
N ALA A 174 5.25 5.65 -7.57
CA ALA A 174 4.54 6.93 -7.50
C ALA A 174 4.64 7.48 -6.06
N ILE A 175 5.18 8.70 -5.88
CA ILE A 175 5.00 9.49 -4.66
C ILE A 175 4.25 10.77 -5.04
N ARG A 176 3.24 11.10 -4.19
CA ARG A 176 2.45 12.36 -4.02
C ARG A 176 1.14 12.47 -4.83
N THR A 177 0.03 13.02 -4.34
CA THR A 177 -0.50 13.47 -3.01
C THR A 177 -2.03 13.47 -3.16
N SER A 178 -2.81 13.14 -2.13
CA SER A 178 -4.26 13.43 -2.12
C SER A 178 -4.66 13.97 -0.74
N PRO A 179 -5.22 15.18 -0.64
CA PRO A 179 -6.00 15.58 0.51
C PRO A 179 -7.42 15.05 0.30
N THR A 180 -7.63 13.73 0.41
CA THR A 180 -8.93 13.01 0.30
C THR A 180 -9.97 13.65 -0.64
N ALA A 181 -10.09 13.13 -1.87
CA ALA A 181 -11.00 13.55 -2.95
C ALA A 181 -12.13 14.54 -2.53
N PRO A 182 -11.85 15.86 -2.50
CA PRO A 182 -12.78 16.84 -1.96
C PRO A 182 -14.09 16.86 -2.75
N GLY A 183 -15.22 16.74 -2.06
CA GLY A 183 -16.55 16.74 -2.66
C GLY A 183 -17.04 15.40 -3.20
N VAL A 184 -16.21 14.35 -3.22
CA VAL A 184 -16.64 13.00 -3.62
C VAL A 184 -17.38 12.33 -2.48
N THR A 185 -18.65 11.98 -2.73
CA THR A 185 -19.47 11.18 -1.82
C THR A 185 -19.66 9.78 -2.41
N ARG A 186 -19.39 8.75 -1.61
CA ARG A 186 -19.62 7.35 -1.98
C ARG A 186 -20.76 6.77 -1.15
N THR A 187 -21.65 6.02 -1.80
CA THR A 187 -22.72 5.29 -1.13
C THR A 187 -22.45 3.80 -1.25
N TYR A 188 -22.42 3.12 -0.09
CA TYR A 188 -22.27 1.68 -0.02
C TYR A 188 -23.53 1.08 0.59
N ILE A 189 -23.99 -0.03 0.03
CA ILE A 189 -25.12 -0.80 0.60
C ILE A 189 -24.63 -1.95 1.49
N THR A 190 -23.34 -2.29 1.42
CA THR A 190 -22.71 -3.27 2.33
C THR A 190 -21.29 -2.88 2.72
N TRP A 191 -20.82 -3.37 3.87
CA TRP A 191 -19.43 -3.25 4.30
C TRP A 191 -18.46 -3.94 3.34
N LYS A 192 -18.90 -5.03 2.71
CA LYS A 192 -18.10 -5.76 1.72
C LYS A 192 -17.78 -4.88 0.50
N GLN A 193 -18.75 -4.14 -0.04
CA GLN A 193 -18.50 -3.22 -1.15
C GLN A 193 -17.46 -2.16 -0.79
N LEU A 194 -17.54 -1.61 0.43
CA LEU A 194 -16.56 -0.65 0.94
C LEU A 194 -15.15 -1.25 0.99
N SER A 195 -15.02 -2.46 1.54
CA SER A 195 -13.72 -3.15 1.63
C SER A 195 -13.16 -3.55 0.27
N ASP A 196 -14.01 -4.05 -0.63
CA ASP A 196 -13.61 -4.42 -2.00
C ASP A 196 -13.12 -3.19 -2.78
N GLU A 197 -13.83 -2.05 -2.69
CA GLU A 197 -13.40 -0.81 -3.35
C GLU A 197 -12.08 -0.26 -2.76
N ASN A 198 -11.88 -0.39 -1.44
CA ASN A 198 -10.62 -0.01 -0.80
C ASN A 198 -9.44 -0.85 -1.32
N VAL A 199 -9.65 -2.15 -1.54
CA VAL A 199 -8.63 -3.09 -2.05
C VAL A 199 -8.24 -2.73 -3.47
N ASP A 200 -9.22 -2.49 -4.34
CA ASP A 200 -8.96 -2.05 -5.72
C ASP A 200 -8.18 -0.75 -5.77
N ALA A 201 -8.49 0.20 -4.88
CA ALA A 201 -7.76 1.45 -4.78
C ALA A 201 -6.27 1.28 -4.48
N ARG A 202 -5.85 0.21 -3.77
CA ARG A 202 -4.43 -0.06 -3.46
C ARG A 202 -3.65 -0.54 -4.68
N GLY A 203 -4.31 -1.31 -5.55
CA GLY A 203 -3.79 -1.68 -6.86
C GLY A 203 -3.72 -0.48 -7.80
N PHE A 204 -4.81 0.30 -7.90
CA PHE A 204 -4.85 1.50 -8.73
C PHE A 204 -3.83 2.55 -8.29
N SER A 205 -3.57 2.70 -6.99
CA SER A 205 -2.54 3.62 -6.48
C SER A 205 -1.11 3.08 -6.59
N GLY A 206 -0.93 1.82 -7.02
CA GLY A 206 0.37 1.18 -7.16
C GLY A 206 1.09 0.91 -5.83
N ILE A 207 0.36 0.93 -4.71
CA ILE A 207 0.95 0.84 -3.36
C ILE A 207 1.12 -0.62 -2.91
N HIS A 208 0.18 -1.48 -3.28
CA HIS A 208 0.18 -2.90 -2.94
C HIS A 208 0.01 -3.75 -4.21
N THR A 209 0.44 -5.01 -4.13
CA THR A 209 0.09 -6.00 -5.15
C THR A 209 -1.21 -6.69 -4.79
N ARG A 210 -1.94 -7.20 -5.78
CA ARG A 210 -3.22 -7.90 -5.58
C ARG A 210 -3.12 -9.04 -4.58
N SER A 211 -2.08 -9.87 -4.68
CA SER A 211 -1.84 -10.95 -3.70
C SER A 211 -1.67 -10.44 -2.27
N ALA A 212 -1.03 -9.28 -2.09
CA ALA A 212 -0.82 -8.71 -0.77
C ALA A 212 -2.12 -8.18 -0.17
N ASP A 213 -2.99 -7.57 -0.98
CA ASP A 213 -4.29 -7.09 -0.51
C ASP A 213 -5.24 -8.24 -0.20
N GLU A 214 -5.35 -9.25 -1.05
CA GLU A 214 -6.18 -10.45 -0.80
C GLU A 214 -5.77 -11.17 0.50
N ALA A 215 -4.46 -11.33 0.71
CA ALA A 215 -3.93 -11.91 1.94
C ALA A 215 -4.22 -11.00 3.16
N GLY A 216 -4.14 -9.68 2.98
CA GLY A 216 -4.48 -8.69 4.00
C GLY A 216 -5.94 -8.75 4.43
N ILE A 217 -6.88 -8.86 3.48
CA ILE A 217 -8.32 -9.05 3.76
C ILE A 217 -8.53 -10.32 4.58
N THR A 218 -7.94 -11.43 4.13
CA THR A 218 -8.07 -12.73 4.81
C THR A 218 -7.59 -12.64 6.26
N LEU A 219 -6.45 -11.98 6.50
CA LEU A 219 -5.94 -11.74 7.86
C LEU A 219 -6.91 -10.89 8.67
N GLY A 220 -7.39 -9.77 8.13
CA GLY A 220 -8.30 -8.86 8.82
C GLY A 220 -9.62 -9.53 9.21
N GLU A 221 -10.21 -10.31 8.31
CA GLU A 221 -11.43 -11.06 8.59
C GLU A 221 -11.21 -12.12 9.69
N ASN A 222 -10.09 -12.83 9.64
CA ASN A 222 -9.75 -13.83 10.65
C ASN A 222 -9.57 -13.20 12.05
N VAL A 223 -8.88 -12.05 12.11
CA VAL A 223 -8.73 -11.27 13.35
C VAL A 223 -10.09 -10.77 13.84
N ALA A 224 -10.90 -10.14 12.99
CA ALA A 224 -12.20 -9.62 13.38
C ALA A 224 -13.14 -10.72 13.90
N ARG A 225 -13.23 -11.86 13.19
CA ARG A 225 -14.00 -13.02 13.63
C ARG A 225 -13.51 -13.55 14.98
N TYR A 226 -12.19 -13.59 15.19
CA TYR A 226 -11.63 -14.02 16.47
C TYR A 226 -11.94 -13.02 17.60
N VAL A 227 -11.81 -11.71 17.35
CA VAL A 227 -12.16 -10.66 18.30
C VAL A 227 -13.62 -10.75 18.72
N LEU A 228 -14.54 -10.90 17.76
CA LEU A 228 -15.98 -11.01 18.04
C LEU A 228 -16.31 -12.24 18.91
N ARG A 229 -15.71 -13.40 18.60
CA ARG A 229 -15.90 -14.64 19.40
C ARG A 229 -15.35 -14.53 20.81
N ASN A 230 -14.31 -13.71 21.02
CA ASN A 230 -13.61 -13.60 22.30
C ASN A 230 -13.87 -12.27 23.00
N ALA A 231 -14.80 -11.45 22.49
CA ALA A 231 -15.12 -10.13 23.00
C ALA A 231 -15.48 -10.12 24.49
N GLY A 232 -16.13 -11.18 24.97
CA GLY A 232 -16.50 -11.33 26.38
C GLY A 232 -15.31 -11.33 27.34
N ARG A 233 -14.09 -11.66 26.88
CA ARG A 233 -12.88 -11.61 27.70
C ARG A 233 -12.47 -10.18 28.08
N LEU A 234 -12.86 -9.20 27.27
CA LEU A 234 -12.54 -7.78 27.49
C LEU A 234 -13.77 -6.96 27.88
N LEU A 235 -14.92 -7.27 27.29
CA LEU A 235 -16.12 -6.45 27.34
C LEU A 235 -17.30 -7.17 28.02
N GLY A 236 -17.05 -8.32 28.64
CA GLY A 236 -18.03 -8.96 29.50
C GLY A 236 -18.23 -8.14 30.78
N SER A 237 -19.47 -8.05 31.24
CA SER A 237 -19.77 -7.57 32.59
C SER A 237 -19.08 -8.48 33.59
N ARG A 238 -18.18 -7.93 34.41
CA ARG A 238 -17.87 -8.51 35.71
C ARG A 238 -18.98 -8.17 36.67
#